data_AF-A0A7C4UE98-F1
#
_entry.id   AF-A0A7C4UE98-F1
#
_cell.length_a   1.000
_cell.length_b   1.000
_cell.length_c   1.000
_cell.angle_alpha   90.00
_cell.angle_beta   90.00
_cell.angle_gamma   90.00
#
_symmetry.space_group_name_H-M   'P 1'
#
loop_
_entity.id
_entity.type
_entity.pdbx_description
1 polymer ?
#
loop_
_entity_poly.entity_id
_entity_poly.type
_entity_poly.pdbx_seq_one_letter_code
_entity_poly.pdbx_strand_id
1 'polypeptide(L)' 'MPNRKALENSNRPKPAPVEYAGQWVAWDRRETEIVAHGLHFKEVLDAARAAGHPEPVMQKVPALGSYFIGAA' A
#
# COMPACT_ATOMS: atom_id res chain seq x y z
N MET A 1 -19.78 -13.18 -26.79
CA MET A 1 -20.05 -12.90 -25.37
C MET A 1 -18.78 -13.23 -24.57
N PRO A 2 -17.92 -12.28 -24.16
CA PRO A 2 -16.76 -12.61 -23.34
C PRO A 2 -17.08 -12.58 -21.83
N ASN A 3 -16.33 -13.42 -21.12
CA ASN A 3 -16.58 -13.95 -19.77
C ASN A 3 -16.69 -12.93 -18.62
N ARG A 4 -17.68 -13.18 -17.76
CA ARG A 4 -18.06 -12.39 -16.56
C ARG A 4 -17.20 -12.67 -15.31
N LYS A 5 -15.90 -13.00 -15.48
CA LYS A 5 -15.01 -13.46 -14.39
C LYS A 5 -13.98 -12.42 -13.91
N ALA A 6 -14.03 -11.18 -14.40
CA ALA A 6 -13.04 -10.14 -14.08
C ALA A 6 -13.54 -9.06 -13.10
N LEU A 7 -14.60 -9.31 -12.33
CA LEU A 7 -15.19 -8.34 -11.40
C LEU A 7 -14.76 -8.53 -9.93
N GLU A 8 -14.02 -9.59 -9.62
CA GLU A 8 -13.55 -9.86 -8.25
C GLU A 8 -12.04 -9.59 -8.14
N ASN A 9 -11.67 -8.32 -7.97
CA ASN A 9 -10.46 -7.99 -7.21
C ASN A 9 -10.36 -6.52 -6.77
N SER A 10 -11.48 -5.80 -6.71
CA SER A 10 -11.52 -4.43 -6.19
C SER A 10 -11.18 -4.31 -4.70
N ASN A 11 -10.83 -5.41 -4.03
CA ASN A 11 -10.46 -5.45 -2.61
C ASN A 11 -8.99 -5.83 -2.37
N ARG A 12 -8.16 -5.89 -3.43
CA ARG A 12 -6.71 -5.97 -3.23
C ARG A 12 -6.19 -4.57 -2.95
N PRO A 13 -5.44 -4.36 -1.86
CA PRO A 13 -4.81 -3.08 -1.62
C PRO A 13 -3.91 -2.79 -2.83
N LYS A 14 -3.94 -1.54 -3.31
CA LYS A 14 -3.27 -1.17 -4.56
C LYS A 14 -1.80 -1.63 -4.51
N PRO A 15 -1.28 -2.16 -5.63
CA PRO A 15 0.11 -2.59 -5.67
C PRO A 15 0.99 -1.36 -5.43
N ALA A 16 1.62 -1.31 -4.25
CA ALA A 16 2.61 -0.30 -3.97
C ALA A 16 3.79 -0.47 -4.95
N PRO A 17 4.41 0.62 -5.42
CA PRO A 17 5.58 0.57 -6.28
C PRO A 17 6.67 -0.32 -5.69
N VAL A 18 7.33 -1.09 -6.56
CA VAL A 18 8.40 -2.02 -6.17
C VAL A 18 9.58 -1.32 -5.49
N GLU A 19 9.75 -0.02 -5.74
CA GLU A 19 10.76 0.84 -5.12
C GLU A 19 10.59 0.95 -3.60
N TYR A 20 9.39 0.71 -3.09
CA TYR A 20 9.07 0.70 -1.66
C TYR A 20 9.08 -0.70 -1.06
N ALA A 21 9.55 -1.72 -1.76
CA ALA A 21 9.57 -3.09 -1.25
C ALA A 21 10.30 -3.17 0.10
N GLY A 22 9.61 -3.74 1.11
CA GLY A 22 10.10 -3.86 2.48
C GLY A 22 9.90 -2.61 3.34
N GLN A 23 9.37 -1.52 2.77
CA GLN A 23 9.07 -0.28 3.47
C GLN A 23 7.58 -0.20 3.84
N TRP A 24 7.27 0.63 4.82
CA TRP A 24 5.95 1.15 5.08
C TRP A 24 5.67 2.30 4.12
N VAL A 25 4.46 2.31 3.56
CA VAL A 25 3.94 3.43 2.78
C VAL A 25 2.66 3.95 3.45
N ALA A 26 2.56 5.26 3.55
CA ALA A 26 1.36 5.97 3.92
C ALA A 26 0.69 6.46 2.65
N TRP A 27 -0.55 6.04 2.44
CA TRP A 27 -1.38 6.59 1.40
C TRP A 27 -2.24 7.72 1.92
N ASP A 28 -2.62 8.63 1.02
CA ASP A 28 -3.74 9.54 1.24
C ASP A 28 -5.01 8.74 1.61
N ARG A 29 -5.98 9.42 2.25
CA ARG A 29 -7.28 8.86 2.60
C ARG A 29 -8.02 8.22 1.42
N ARG A 30 -7.78 8.68 0.20
CA ARG A 30 -8.36 8.13 -1.04
C ARG A 30 -7.58 6.95 -1.60
N GLU A 31 -6.49 6.57 -0.96
CA GLU A 31 -5.52 5.57 -1.40
C GLU A 31 -5.02 5.85 -2.83
N THR A 32 -5.04 7.11 -3.27
CA THR A 32 -4.66 7.49 -4.64
C THR A 32 -3.17 7.74 -4.78
N GLU A 33 -2.56 8.30 -3.74
CA GLU A 33 -1.18 8.77 -3.76
C GLU A 33 -0.48 8.38 -2.46
N ILE A 34 0.81 8.10 -2.56
CA ILE A 34 1.66 7.81 -1.40
C ILE A 34 2.19 9.14 -0.89
N VAL A 35 1.80 9.50 0.34
CA VAL A 35 2.15 10.78 0.98
C VAL A 35 3.43 10.68 1.80
N ALA A 36 3.79 9.48 2.27
CA ALA A 36 5.06 9.22 2.94
C ALA A 36 5.45 7.75 2.81
N HIS A 37 6.75 7.44 2.90
CA HIS A 37 7.26 6.08 2.92
C HIS A 37 8.53 5.98 3.77
N GLY A 38 8.89 4.77 4.21
CA GLY A 38 10.08 4.55 5.02
C GLY A 38 10.11 3.17 5.69
N LEU A 39 11.21 2.83 6.35
CA LEU A 39 11.40 1.51 6.95
C LEU A 39 10.61 1.31 8.26
N HIS A 40 10.28 2.41 8.95
CA HIS A 40 9.65 2.37 10.26
C HIS A 40 8.24 2.97 10.23
N PHE A 41 7.26 2.21 10.74
CA PHE A 41 5.85 2.62 10.81
C PHE A 41 5.67 4.00 11.46
N LYS A 42 6.33 4.24 12.60
CA LYS A 42 6.16 5.48 13.36
C LYS A 42 6.65 6.70 12.59
N GLU A 43 7.79 6.58 11.90
CA GLU A 43 8.35 7.68 11.10
C GLU A 43 7.44 8.01 9.92
N VAL A 44 6.90 6.99 9.26
CA VAL A 44 5.96 7.17 8.14
C VAL A 44 4.64 7.78 8.60
N LEU A 45 4.14 7.40 9.78
CA LEU A 45 2.96 8.01 10.38
C LEU A 45 3.16 9.46 10.76
N ASP A 46 4.29 9.77 11.39
CA ASP A 46 4.63 11.13 11.78
C ASP A 46 4.81 12.03 10.54
N ALA A 47 5.53 11.55 9.53
CA ALA A 47 5.71 12.24 8.25
C ALA A 47 4.38 12.49 7.53
N ALA A 48 3.48 11.49 7.47
CA ALA A 48 2.18 11.65 6.85
C ALA A 48 1.29 12.66 7.61
N ARG A 49 1.35 12.66 8.94
CA ARG A 49 0.65 13.64 9.78
C ARG A 49 1.22 15.04 9.61
N ALA A 50 2.54 15.17 9.57
CA ALA A 50 3.23 16.44 9.31
C ALA A 50 2.91 16.98 7.90
N ALA A 51 2.68 16.11 6.93
CA ALA A 51 2.22 16.45 5.58
C ALA A 51 0.74 16.87 5.52
N GLY A 52 0.00 16.85 6.62
CA GLY A 52 -1.41 17.26 6.67
C GLY A 52 -2.41 16.14 6.40
N HIS A 53 -1.97 14.87 6.42
CA HIS A 53 -2.85 13.71 6.34
C HIS A 53 -2.98 13.09 7.74
N PRO A 54 -4.02 13.44 8.53
CA PRO A 54 -4.18 12.95 9.90
C PRO A 54 -4.59 11.47 9.99
N GLU A 55 -5.23 10.95 8.94
CA GLU A 55 -5.70 9.56 8.82
C GLU A 55 -5.13 8.86 7.56
N PRO A 56 -3.80 8.69 7.47
CA PRO A 56 -3.18 8.04 6.32
C PRO A 56 -3.42 6.53 6.38
N VAL A 57 -3.66 5.91 5.22
CA VAL A 57 -3.80 4.45 5.12
C VAL A 57 -2.41 3.84 5.09
N MET A 58 -2.07 3.08 6.12
CA MET A 58 -0.76 2.46 6.25
C MET A 58 -0.73 1.09 5.59
N GLN A 59 0.20 0.89 4.67
CA GLN A 59 0.43 -0.38 4.01
C GLN A 59 1.91 -0.77 4.14
N LYS A 60 2.16 -2.00 4.60
CA LYS A 60 3.51 -2.56 4.58
C LYS A 60 3.74 -3.25 3.24
N VAL A 61 4.71 -2.77 2.48
CA VAL A 61 5.06 -3.37 1.20
C VAL A 61 5.94 -4.60 1.48
N PRO A 62 5.60 -5.78 0.94
CA PRO A 62 6.47 -6.94 1.04
C PRO A 62 7.84 -6.64 0.44
N ALA A 63 8.91 -7.14 1.07
CA ALA A 63 10.25 -7.07 0.50
C ALA A 63 10.31 -7.91 -0.78
N LEU A 64 11.10 -7.45 -1.76
CA LEU A 64 11.40 -8.23 -2.96
C LEU A 64 12.00 -9.59 -2.54
N GLY A 65 11.32 -10.68 -2.89
CA GLY A 65 11.65 -12.04 -2.46
C GLY A 65 10.68 -12.63 -1.43
N SER A 66 9.81 -11.82 -0.82
CA SER A 66 8.66 -12.29 -0.04
C SER A 66 7.52 -12.64 -1.00
N TYR A 67 7.62 -13.80 -1.65
CA TYR A 67 6.49 -14.39 -2.37
C TYR A 67 5.33 -14.54 -1.38
N PHE A 68 4.29 -13.70 -1.49
CA PHE A 68 2.99 -14.04 -0.94
C PHE A 68 2.42 -15.15 -1.83
N ILE A 69 2.66 -16.41 -1.45
CA ILE A 69 1.85 -17.53 -1.92
C ILE A 69 0.46 -17.33 -1.30
N GLY A 70 -0.40 -16.59 -1.99
CA GLY A 70 -1.84 -16.68 -1.75
C GLY A 70 -2.29 -18.06 -2.22
N ALA A 71 -2.31 -19.03 -1.31
CA ALA A 71 -2.88 -20.33 -1.58
C ALA A 71 -4.41 -20.21 -1.63
N ALA A 72 -4.94 -20.56 -2.82
CA ALA A 72 -6.24 -21.14 -3.17
C ALA A 72 -7.46 -20.90 -2.28
#